data_AF-A0A7W9B4S8-F1
#
_entry.id   AF-A0A7W9B4S8-F1
#
_cell.length_a   1.000
_cell.length_b   1.000
_cell.length_c   1.000
_cell.angle_alpha   90.00
_cell.angle_beta   90.00
_cell.angle_gamma   90.00
#
_symmetry.space_group_name_H-M   'P 1'
#
loop_
_entity.id
_entity.type
_entity.pdbx_description
1 polymer ?
#
loop_
_entity_poly.entity_id
_entity_poly.type
_entity_poly.pdbx_seq_one_letter_code
_entity_poly.pdbx_strand_id
1 'polypeptide(L)'
;MNDTRLKLMEAIARRRMISASYNGNRMTLAPHLMFERRGDLFVSALNLGKNWRSEEERRLGHFKLDGLGAAELLEDGFEPLPSFEAAVPHDDDTLILAI
;
A
#
# COMPACT_ATOMS: atom_id res chain seq x y z
N MET A 1 -7.65 18.07 1.02
CA MET A 1 -6.58 17.11 1.38
C MET A 1 -7.30 15.78 1.60
N ASN A 2 -7.10 14.80 0.72
CA ASN A 2 -7.93 13.58 0.69
C ASN A 2 -7.63 12.72 1.93
N ASP A 3 -8.66 12.38 2.72
CA ASP A 3 -8.57 11.60 3.97
C ASP A 3 -7.79 10.28 3.78
N THR A 4 -7.97 9.65 2.63
CA THR A 4 -7.21 8.46 2.21
C THR A 4 -5.70 8.65 2.25
N ARG A 5 -5.16 9.78 1.77
CA ARG A 5 -3.70 10.00 1.71
C ARG A 5 -3.10 10.01 3.11
N LEU A 6 -3.72 10.74 4.04
CA LEU A 6 -3.25 10.84 5.41
C LEU A 6 -3.28 9.49 6.12
N LYS A 7 -4.39 8.74 5.99
CA LYS A 7 -4.51 7.40 6.56
C LYS A 7 -3.47 6.44 6.01
N LEU A 8 -3.17 6.50 4.72
CA LEU A 8 -2.13 5.68 4.10
C LEU A 8 -0.73 6.07 4.57
N MET A 9 -0.44 7.37 4.72
CA MET A 9 0.85 7.83 5.27
C MET A 9 1.02 7.38 6.73
N GLU A 10 -0.03 7.48 7.55
CA GLU A 10 -0.03 6.96 8.92
C GLU A 10 0.14 5.43 8.95
N ALA A 11 -0.57 4.72 8.06
CA ALA A 11 -0.48 3.27 7.95
C ALA A 11 0.94 2.80 7.62
N ILE A 12 1.61 3.47 6.68
CA ILE A 12 3.01 3.19 6.35
C ILE A 12 3.90 3.52 7.56
N ALA A 13 3.83 4.74 8.09
CA ALA A 13 4.71 5.19 9.18
C ALA A 13 4.58 4.34 10.46
N ARG A 14 3.40 3.74 10.71
CA ARG A 14 3.11 2.92 11.89
C ARG A 14 2.97 1.43 11.60
N ARG A 15 3.22 1.00 10.35
CA ARG A 15 3.04 -0.39 9.88
C ARG A 15 1.67 -0.96 10.25
N ARG A 16 0.63 -0.15 10.08
CA ARG A 16 -0.78 -0.54 10.29
C ARG A 16 -1.39 -1.01 8.98
N MET A 17 -2.29 -1.96 9.07
CA MET A 17 -3.11 -2.35 7.94
C MET A 17 -4.15 -1.28 7.61
N ILE A 18 -4.62 -1.28 6.37
CA ILE A 18 -5.72 -0.43 5.91
C ILE A 18 -6.77 -1.32 5.25
N SER A 19 -8.05 -1.03 5.50
CA SER A 19 -9.12 -1.53 4.62
C SER A 19 -9.50 -0.44 3.63
N ALA A 20 -9.71 -0.80 2.37
CA ALA A 20 -10.11 0.14 1.33
C ALA A 20 -10.96 -0.57 0.26
N SER A 21 -11.75 0.20 -0.48
CA SER A 21 -12.40 -0.24 -1.71
C SER A 21 -11.52 0.13 -2.92
N TYR A 22 -11.26 -0.82 -3.80
CA TYR A 22 -10.55 -0.60 -5.05
C TYR A 22 -11.24 -1.36 -6.17
N ASN A 23 -11.57 -0.67 -7.27
CA ASN A 23 -12.34 -1.24 -8.39
C ASN A 23 -13.63 -1.95 -7.94
N GLY A 24 -14.31 -1.43 -6.92
CA GLY A 24 -15.56 -1.98 -6.38
C GLY A 24 -15.38 -3.13 -5.37
N ASN A 25 -14.15 -3.60 -5.12
CA ASN A 25 -13.88 -4.67 -4.16
C ASN A 25 -13.25 -4.12 -2.88
N ARG A 26 -13.81 -4.49 -1.73
CA ARG A 26 -13.18 -4.20 -0.43
C ARG A 26 -12.02 -5.17 -0.19
N MET A 27 -10.88 -4.63 0.23
CA MET A 27 -9.65 -5.37 0.49
C MET A 27 -8.92 -4.85 1.72
N THR A 28 -8.14 -5.74 2.34
CA THR A 28 -7.20 -5.39 3.40
C THR A 28 -5.80 -5.37 2.83
N LEU A 29 -5.13 -4.24 3.00
CA LEU A 29 -3.79 -3.98 2.48
C LEU A 29 -2.82 -3.77 3.65
N ALA A 30 -1.62 -4.31 3.51
CA ALA A 30 -0.45 -3.95 4.29
C ALA A 30 0.40 -2.99 3.44
N PRO A 31 0.36 -1.67 3.67
CA PRO A 31 1.03 -0.69 2.82
C PRO A 31 2.50 -0.48 3.19
N HIS A 32 3.41 -0.66 2.23
CA HIS A 32 4.87 -0.60 2.46
C HIS A 32 5.49 0.71 1.99
N LEU A 33 5.00 1.27 0.88
CA LEU A 33 5.65 2.40 0.22
C LEU A 33 4.63 3.24 -0.55
N MET A 34 4.77 4.56 -0.50
CA MET A 34 4.04 5.53 -1.34
C MET A 34 5.02 6.18 -2.30
N PHE A 35 4.61 6.30 -3.57
CA PHE A 35 5.40 6.95 -4.61
C PHE A 35 4.51 7.76 -5.55
N GLU A 36 5.11 8.72 -6.23
CA GLU A 36 4.48 9.46 -7.32
C GLU A 36 5.00 8.95 -8.66
N ARG A 37 4.09 8.81 -9.63
CA ARG A 37 4.38 8.49 -11.03
C ARG A 37 3.61 9.44 -11.93
N ARG A 38 4.33 10.30 -12.65
CA ARG A 38 3.73 11.24 -13.64
C ARG A 38 2.59 12.10 -13.05
N GLY A 39 2.76 12.58 -11.82
CA GLY A 39 1.77 13.41 -11.11
C GLY A 39 0.66 12.64 -10.38
N ASP A 40 0.60 11.31 -10.53
CA ASP A 40 -0.34 10.45 -9.80
C ASP A 40 0.33 9.79 -8.61
N LEU A 41 -0.38 9.70 -7.47
CA LEU A 41 0.12 8.96 -6.29
C LEU A 41 -0.28 7.49 -6.33
N PHE A 42 0.64 6.64 -5.91
CA PHE A 42 0.48 5.20 -5.79
C PHE A 42 0.94 4.69 -4.43
N VAL A 43 0.38 3.57 -4.01
CA VAL A 43 0.80 2.81 -2.83
C VAL A 43 1.19 1.41 -3.26
N SER A 44 2.41 1.01 -2.92
CA SER A 44 2.86 -0.38 -2.94
C SER A 44 2.42 -1.06 -1.65
N ALA A 45 1.58 -2.08 -1.77
CA ALA A 45 1.01 -2.79 -0.62
C ALA A 45 0.85 -4.29 -0.90
N LEU A 46 0.98 -5.11 0.14
CA LEU A 46 0.59 -6.51 0.08
C LEU A 46 -0.93 -6.62 0.25
N ASN A 47 -1.60 -7.26 -0.71
CA ASN A 47 -3.01 -7.62 -0.55
C ASN A 47 -3.12 -8.90 0.30
N LEU A 48 -3.62 -8.75 1.52
CA LEU A 48 -3.75 -9.82 2.51
C LEU A 48 -4.91 -10.77 2.19
N GLY A 49 -5.90 -10.32 1.42
CA GLY A 49 -7.03 -11.14 0.97
C GLY A 49 -6.73 -12.00 -0.27
N LYS A 50 -5.53 -11.86 -0.87
CA LYS A 50 -5.15 -12.65 -2.03
C LYS A 50 -4.68 -14.04 -1.60
N ASN A 51 -5.16 -15.07 -2.29
CA ASN A 51 -4.68 -16.44 -2.09
C ASN A 51 -3.31 -16.64 -2.74
N TRP A 52 -2.26 -16.72 -1.91
CA TRP A 52 -0.88 -16.97 -2.33
C TRP A 52 -0.55 -18.45 -2.14
N ARG A 53 0.26 -19.04 -3.03
CA ARG A 53 0.62 -20.46 -2.90
C ARG A 53 1.65 -20.70 -1.80
N SER A 54 2.48 -19.70 -1.52
CA SER A 54 3.45 -19.70 -0.42
C SER A 54 3.77 -18.27 0.04
N GLU A 55 4.52 -18.12 1.13
CA GLU A 55 4.93 -16.80 1.62
C GLU A 55 5.97 -16.14 0.70
N GLU A 56 6.83 -16.93 0.07
CA GLU A 56 7.86 -16.46 -0.86
C GLU A 56 7.28 -15.90 -2.17
N GLU A 57 6.08 -16.35 -2.56
CA GLU A 57 5.38 -15.81 -3.73
C GLU A 57 4.70 -14.46 -3.49
N ARG A 58 4.56 -14.05 -2.22
CA ARG A 58 3.93 -12.78 -1.85
C ARG A 58 4.71 -11.62 -2.44
N ARG A 59 3.98 -10.69 -3.06
CA ARG A 59 4.54 -9.52 -3.71
C ARG A 59 3.61 -8.33 -3.55
N LEU A 60 4.21 -7.15 -3.52
CA LEU A 60 3.48 -5.90 -3.45
C LEU A 60 2.74 -5.67 -4.78
N GLY A 61 1.48 -5.27 -4.67
CA GLY A 61 0.76 -4.65 -5.78
C GLY A 61 0.89 -3.13 -5.69
N HIS A 62 0.73 -2.45 -6.82
CA HIS A 62 0.73 -0.99 -6.88
C HIS A 62 -0.69 -0.49 -7.13
N PHE A 63 -1.23 0.27 -6.18
CA PHE A 63 -2.59 0.76 -6.19
C PHE A 63 -2.59 2.27 -6.37
N LYS A 64 -3.30 2.79 -7.37
CA LYS A 64 -3.45 4.24 -7.54
C LYS A 64 -4.24 4.79 -6.34
N LEU A 65 -3.70 5.82 -5.69
CA LEU A 65 -4.27 6.36 -4.44
C LEU A 65 -5.69 6.88 -4.65
N ASP A 66 -5.96 7.54 -5.78
CA ASP A 66 -7.30 8.05 -6.12
C ASP A 66 -8.32 6.95 -6.41
N GLY A 67 -7.86 5.72 -6.67
CA GLY A 67 -8.73 4.55 -6.79
C GLY A 67 -9.10 3.92 -5.44
N LEU A 68 -8.41 4.28 -4.35
CA LEU A 68 -8.66 3.77 -3.01
C LEU A 68 -9.74 4.59 -2.31
N GLY A 69 -10.97 4.09 -2.39
CA GLY A 69 -12.13 4.67 -1.73
C GLY A 69 -12.33 4.12 -0.31
N ALA A 70 -13.01 4.89 0.55
CA ALA A 70 -13.41 4.48 1.90
C ALA A 70 -12.26 3.85 2.72
N ALA A 71 -11.08 4.47 2.66
CA ALA A 71 -9.91 3.97 3.37
C ALA A 71 -10.09 4.13 4.88
N GLU A 72 -9.81 3.08 5.63
CA GLU A 72 -9.91 3.03 7.09
C GLU A 72 -8.65 2.37 7.67
N LEU A 73 -8.00 3.06 8.60
CA LEU A 73 -6.86 2.54 9.34
C LEU A 73 -7.35 1.46 10.30
N LEU A 74 -6.67 0.32 10.32
CA LEU A 74 -6.98 -0.78 11.21
C LEU A 74 -6.06 -0.76 12.43
N GLU A 75 -6.52 -1.36 13.53
CA GLU A 75 -5.71 -1.52 14.75
C GLU A 75 -4.63 -2.59 14.59
N ASP A 76 -4.79 -3.53 13.65
CA ASP A 76 -3.80 -4.56 13.40
C ASP A 76 -2.59 -4.02 12.63
N GLY A 77 -1.40 -4.43 13.06
CA GLY A 77 -0.13 -4.16 12.36
C GLY A 77 0.21 -5.26 11.37
N PHE A 78 1.23 -5.03 10.53
CA PHE A 78 1.78 -6.06 9.65
C PHE A 78 3.31 -6.09 9.73
N GLU A 79 3.88 -7.27 9.47
CA GLU A 79 5.32 -7.41 9.25
C GLU A 79 5.66 -7.17 7.77
N PRO A 80 6.69 -6.38 7.46
CA PRO A 80 7.16 -6.20 6.09
C PRO A 80 7.51 -7.52 5.42
N LEU A 81 7.39 -7.59 4.09
CA LEU A 81 7.86 -8.77 3.37
C LEU A 81 9.38 -8.90 3.55
N PRO A 82 9.93 -10.11 3.79
CA PRO A 82 11.37 -10.29 3.90
C PRO A 82 12.16 -9.82 2.67
N SER A 83 11.52 -9.85 1.49
CA SER A 83 12.07 -9.41 0.21
C SER A 83 11.82 -7.92 -0.08
N PHE A 84 11.24 -7.17 0.85
CA PHE A 84 10.94 -5.75 0.63
C PHE A 84 12.23 -4.92 0.60
N GLU A 85 12.39 -4.16 -0.48
CA GLU A 85 13.36 -3.08 -0.59
C GLU A 85 12.60 -1.75 -0.72
N ALA A 86 13.07 -0.72 -0.03
CA ALA A 86 12.48 0.63 -0.07
C ALA A 86 12.86 1.37 -1.38
N ALA A 87 12.65 0.70 -2.51
CA ALA A 87 12.89 1.21 -3.85
C ALA A 87 11.56 1.41 -4.58
N VAL A 88 11.51 2.44 -5.42
CA VAL A 88 10.37 2.67 -6.30
C VAL A 88 10.35 1.65 -7.44
N PRO A 89 9.17 1.33 -8.02
CA PRO A 89 9.09 0.31 -9.07
C PRO A 89 9.76 0.69 -10.40
N HIS A 90 9.84 1.98 -10.73
CA HIS A 90 10.52 2.48 -11.93
C HIS A 90 11.43 3.68 -11.61
N ASP A 91 12.47 3.87 -12.41
CA ASP A 91 13.47 4.93 -12.21
C ASP A 91 12.89 6.35 -12.35
N ASP A 92 11.77 6.51 -13.07
CA ASP A 92 11.06 7.79 -13.23
C ASP A 92 10.05 8.08 -12.09
N ASP A 93 9.90 7.15 -11.15
CA ASP A 93 9.05 7.34 -9.98
C ASP A 93 9.77 8.15 -8.90
N THR A 94 9.00 8.93 -8.15
CA THR A 94 9.51 9.66 -6.98
C THR A 94 9.05 8.97 -5.69
N LEU A 95 10.00 8.52 -4.87
CA LEU A 95 9.70 7.99 -3.55
C LEU A 95 9.12 9.11 -2.66
N ILE A 96 7.97 8.84 -2.03
CA ILE A 96 7.32 9.79 -1.11
C ILE A 96 7.50 9.35 0.35
N LEU A 97 7.27 8.06 0.63
CA LEU A 97 7.37 7.49 1.98
C LEU A 97 7.55 5.98 1.88
N ALA A 98 8.34 5.38 2.78
CA ALA A 98 8.42 3.94 3.00
C ALA A 98 8.49 3.64 4.51
N ILE A 99 8.16 2.40 4.88
CA ILE A 99 8.22 1.83 6.25
C ILE A 99 9.60 1.79 6.90
#